data_AF-A0A967IKX5-F1
#
_entry.id   AF-A0A967IKX5-F1
#
_cell.length_a   1.000
_cell.length_b   1.000
_cell.length_c   1.000
_cell.angle_alpha   90.00
_cell.angle_beta   90.00
_cell.angle_gamma   90.00
#
_symmetry.space_group_name_H-M   'P 1'
#
loop_
_entity.id
_entity.type
_entity.pdbx_description
1 polymer ?
#
loop_
_entity_poly.entity_id
_entity_poly.type
_entity_poly.pdbx_seq_one_letter_code
_entity_poly.pdbx_strand_id
1 'polypeptide(L)' 'AVSLPFVDYEQRKAEFFAAVDIHRTLVVYCSGYGCPDSFDLAVRLIEDGYRNVRLFEGGLPEWREAGLPVEGGGS' A
#
# COMPACT_ATOMS: atom_id res chain seq x y z
N ALA A 1 -1.41 0.14 9.43
CA ALA A 1 -1.44 -0.03 7.95
C ALA A 1 -2.43 -1.13 7.58
N VAL A 2 -2.94 -1.16 6.34
CA VAL A 2 -3.84 -2.22 5.86
C VAL A 2 -3.15 -3.04 4.79
N SER A 3 -3.15 -4.36 4.93
CA SER A 3 -2.56 -5.27 3.94
C SER A 3 -3.51 -5.49 2.77
N LEU A 4 -3.05 -5.19 1.56
CA LEU A 4 -3.71 -5.51 0.30
C LEU A 4 -2.65 -6.09 -0.68
N PRO A 5 -2.32 -7.38 -0.59
CA PRO A 5 -1.37 -8.02 -1.50
C PRO A 5 -1.86 -7.95 -2.93
N PHE A 6 -0.95 -7.70 -3.88
CA PHE A 6 -1.34 -7.55 -5.29
C PHE A 6 -1.96 -8.81 -5.87
N VAL A 7 -1.45 -9.99 -5.49
CA VAL A 7 -2.00 -11.30 -5.91
C VAL A 7 -3.47 -11.49 -5.52
N ASP A 8 -3.92 -10.86 -4.44
CA ASP A 8 -5.29 -10.96 -3.93
C ASP A 8 -6.16 -9.76 -4.34
N TYR A 9 -5.62 -8.82 -5.13
CA TYR A 9 -6.25 -7.53 -5.41
C TYR A 9 -7.67 -7.68 -5.94
N GLU A 10 -7.86 -8.51 -6.97
CA GLU A 10 -9.17 -8.68 -7.60
C GLU A 10 -10.22 -9.25 -6.65
N GLN A 11 -9.82 -10.06 -5.68
CA GLN A 11 -10.72 -10.66 -4.69
C GLN A 11 -11.10 -9.65 -3.60
N ARG A 12 -10.16 -8.76 -3.24
CA ARG A 12 -10.29 -7.86 -2.07
C ARG A 12 -10.65 -6.43 -2.43
N LYS A 13 -10.56 -6.03 -3.70
CA LYS A 13 -10.80 -4.64 -4.13
C LYS A 13 -12.20 -4.15 -3.79
N ALA A 14 -13.22 -4.99 -3.91
CA ALA A 14 -14.60 -4.57 -3.61
C ALA A 14 -14.77 -4.16 -2.13
N GLU A 15 -14.22 -4.95 -1.21
CA GLU A 15 -14.22 -4.64 0.23
C GLU A 15 -13.39 -3.39 0.51
N PHE A 16 -12.20 -3.30 -0.09
CA PHE A 16 -11.32 -2.15 0.07
C PHE A 16 -12.00 -0.84 -0.37
N PHE A 17 -12.70 -0.85 -1.50
CA PHE A 17 -13.36 0.34 -2.07
C PHE A 17 -14.62 0.73 -1.29
N ALA A 18 -15.28 -0.24 -0.63
CA ALA A 18 -16.36 0.05 0.30
C ALA A 18 -15.85 0.73 1.57
N ALA A 19 -14.63 0.42 2.00
CA ALA A 19 -14.02 0.92 3.23
C ALA A 19 -13.21 2.21 3.06
N VAL A 20 -12.68 2.48 1.85
CA VAL A 20 -11.73 3.56 1.60
C VAL A 20 -12.24 4.46 0.48
N ASP A 21 -12.44 5.74 0.81
CA ASP A 21 -12.92 6.74 -0.15
C ASP A 21 -11.86 7.06 -1.22
N ILE A 22 -12.29 7.26 -2.47
CA ILE A 22 -11.40 7.48 -3.62
C ILE A 22 -10.59 8.81 -3.57
N HIS A 23 -11.01 9.75 -2.73
CA HIS A 23 -10.32 11.04 -2.54
C HIS A 23 -9.28 10.99 -1.42
N ARG A 24 -9.26 9.92 -0.60
CA ARG A 24 -8.22 9.74 0.43
C ARG A 24 -6.85 9.63 -0.21
N THR A 25 -5.86 10.20 0.48
CA THR A 25 -4.45 9.96 0.15
C THR A 25 -4.07 8.54 0.56
N LEU A 26 -3.61 7.76 -0.41
CA LEU A 26 -3.06 6.42 -0.20
C LEU A 26 -1.54 6.47 -0.32
N VAL A 27 -0.86 5.86 0.64
CA VAL A 27 0.57 5.59 0.58
C VAL A 27 0.75 4.09 0.48
N VAL A 28 1.18 3.63 -0.70
CA VAL A 28 1.39 2.22 -1.00
C VAL A 28 2.86 1.88 -0.77
N TYR A 29 3.13 0.75 -0.12
CA TYR A 29 4.48 0.29 0.16
C TYR A 29 4.55 -1.24 0.26
N CYS A 30 5.75 -1.80 0.11
CA CYS A 30 6.03 -3.23 0.24
C CYS A 30 7.27 -3.44 1.14
N SER A 31 8.03 -4.52 0.92
CA SER A 31 9.26 -4.89 1.61
C SER A 31 10.46 -4.02 1.26
N GLY A 32 10.29 -2.96 0.46
CA GLY A 32 11.33 -1.99 0.12
C GLY A 32 11.64 -1.95 -1.38
N TYR A 33 12.80 -1.39 -1.71
CA TYR A 33 13.23 -1.18 -3.09
C TYR A 33 13.21 -2.47 -3.91
N GLY A 34 12.71 -2.37 -5.14
CA GLY A 34 12.67 -3.48 -6.09
C GLY A 34 11.50 -4.46 -5.92
N CYS A 35 10.55 -4.21 -5.01
CA CYS A 35 9.30 -4.96 -4.96
C CYS A 35 8.31 -4.44 -6.03
N PRO A 36 8.05 -5.20 -7.12
CA PRO A 36 7.18 -4.73 -8.22
C PRO A 36 5.72 -4.60 -7.77
N ASP A 37 5.27 -5.44 -6.84
CA ASP A 37 3.88 -5.49 -6.38
C ASP A 37 3.36 -4.15 -5.87
N SER A 38 4.19 -3.37 -5.17
CA SER A 38 3.77 -2.04 -4.67
C SER A 38 3.55 -1.04 -5.80
N PHE A 39 4.35 -1.13 -6.87
CA PHE A 39 4.20 -0.31 -8.05
C PHE A 39 2.93 -0.72 -8.82
N ASP A 40 2.77 -2.02 -9.11
CA ASP A 40 1.62 -2.54 -9.85
C ASP A 40 0.30 -2.25 -9.12
N LEU A 41 0.28 -2.43 -7.80
CA LEU A 41 -0.87 -2.08 -6.98
C LEU A 41 -1.19 -0.58 -7.02
N ALA A 42 -0.16 0.28 -6.95
CA ALA A 42 -0.36 1.72 -7.03
C ALA A 42 -0.94 2.15 -8.38
N VAL A 43 -0.42 1.60 -9.49
CA VAL A 43 -0.96 1.84 -10.84
C VAL A 43 -2.41 1.38 -10.91
N ARG A 44 -2.71 0.18 -10.41
CA ARG A 44 -4.05 -0.39 -10.46
C ARG A 44 -5.08 0.43 -9.68
N LEU A 45 -4.71 0.93 -8.50
CA LEU A 45 -5.57 1.81 -7.71
C LEU A 45 -5.87 3.12 -8.44
N ILE A 46 -4.90 3.68 -9.18
CA ILE A 46 -5.11 4.88 -10.01
C ILE A 46 -6.07 4.57 -11.17
N GLU A 47 -5.86 3.46 -11.87
CA GLU A 47 -6.74 3.01 -12.97
C GLU A 47 -8.19 2.83 -12.49
N ASP A 48 -8.37 2.31 -11.27
CA ASP A 48 -9.68 2.09 -10.67
C ASP A 48 -10.26 3.34 -9.99
N GLY A 49 -9.60 4.51 -10.09
CA GLY A 49 -10.20 5.82 -9.81
C GLY A 49 -9.71 6.54 -8.55
N TYR A 50 -8.76 5.98 -7.80
CA TYR A 50 -8.15 6.70 -6.67
C TYR A 50 -7.32 7.88 -7.16
N ARG A 51 -7.55 9.05 -6.58
CA ARG A 51 -6.97 10.31 -7.09
C ARG A 51 -5.62 10.65 -6.48
N ASN A 52 -5.36 10.18 -5.27
CA ASN A 52 -4.23 10.60 -4.46
C ASN A 52 -3.38 9.41 -4.02
N VAL A 53 -2.80 8.69 -4.98
CA VAL A 53 -1.91 7.56 -4.70
C VAL A 53 -0.45 8.03 -4.69
N ARG A 54 0.32 7.60 -3.70
CA ARG A 54 1.77 7.83 -3.57
C ARG A 54 2.44 6.49 -3.30
N LEU A 55 3.57 6.25 -3.95
CA LEU A 55 4.40 5.09 -3.71
C LEU A 55 5.51 5.46 -2.74
N PHE A 56 5.71 4.65 -1.70
CA PHE A 56 6.86 4.75 -0.81
C PHE A 56 7.80 3.58 -1.08
N GLU A 57 8.79 3.82 -1.93
CA GLU A 57 9.65 2.77 -2.50
C GLU A 57 10.55 2.09 -1.47
N GLY A 58 11.14 2.81 -0.52
CA GLY A 58 11.99 2.17 0.51
C GLY A 58 11.21 1.39 1.55
N GLY A 59 9.87 1.52 1.55
CA GLY A 59 8.94 0.65 2.25
C GLY A 59 9.21 0.48 3.74
N LEU A 60 8.86 -0.70 4.27
CA LEU A 60 9.02 -0.98 5.68
C LEU A 60 10.50 -0.94 6.18
N PRO A 61 11.51 -1.35 5.39
CA PRO A 61 12.91 -1.18 5.78
C PRO A 61 13.29 0.28 6.01
N GLU A 62 13.04 1.18 5.05
CA GLU A 62 13.41 2.60 5.18
C GLU A 62 12.67 3.26 6.35
N TRP A 63 11.40 2.89 6.56
CA TRP A 63 10.62 3.34 7.74
C TRP A 63 11.29 2.95 9.07
N ARG A 64 11.80 1.72 9.16
CA ARG A 64 12.51 1.22 10.36
C ARG A 64 13.88 1.87 10.52
N GLU A 65 14.62 2.05 9.44
CA GLU A 65 15.92 2.73 9.45
C GLU A 65 15.80 4.19 9.91
N ALA A 66 14.68 4.85 9.59
CA ALA A 66 14.34 6.17 10.09
C ALA A 66 13.97 6.21 11.59
N GLY A 67 13.95 5.07 12.29
CA GLY A 67 13.62 4.98 13.71
C GLY A 67 12.15 5.26 14.04
N LEU A 68 11.26 5.17 13.05
CA LEU A 68 9.84 5.45 13.22
C LEU A 68 9.11 4.26 13.87
N PRO A 69 8.05 4.52 14.66
CA PRO A 69 7.30 3.46 15.31
C PRO A 69 6.60 2.55 14.29
N VAL A 70 6.59 1.26 14.57
CA VAL A 70 5.81 0.26 13.84
C VAL A 70 4.82 -0.33 14.82
N GLU A 71 3.52 -0.26 14.48
CA GLU A 71 2.50 -0.98 15.23
C GLU A 71 2.65 -2.49 14.98
N GLY A 72 2.73 -3.28 16.06
CA GLY A 72 2.74 -4.74 15.97
C GLY A 72 4.05 -5.34 15.48
N GLY A 73 5.10 -5.24 16.29
CA GLY A 73 6.17 -6.24 16.34
C GLY A 73 6.02 -7.05 17.62
N GLY A 74 5.03 -7.94 17.69
CA GLY A 74 4.74 -8.71 18.89
C GLY A 74 4.43 -10.16 18.55
N SER A 75 5.49 -10.97 18.64
CA SER A 75 5.55 -12.46 18.69
C SER A 75 4.81 -13.26 17.62
#